data_AF-A0A086QQA3-F1
#
_entry.id   AF-A0A086QQA3-F1
#
_cell.length_a   1.000
_cell.length_b   1.000
_cell.length_c   1.000
_cell.angle_alpha   90.00
_cell.angle_beta   90.00
_cell.angle_gamma   90.00
#
_symmetry.space_group_name_H-M   'P 1'
#
loop_
_entity.id
_entity.type
_entity.pdbx_description
1 polymer ?
#
loop_
_entity_poly.entity_id
_entity_poly.type
_entity_poly.pdbx_seq_one_letter_code
_entity_poly.pdbx_strand_id
1 'polypeptide(L)'
;MESIKAGIVPPSLAKDMPPAPPGVSQELPSAPVALAEKKPELDLALLPDEIDEETVKKILDQADEMHVEVLTEANLRRAVAQLERRIKKNQQDRIRHAEDPEKWIKSEVDLDEEIKRWKQLAADPALYPLFIEARGLELLLSLLNHSNQDIQLEVIDVLAEFTDADTLAECKNPQEILNKLVEHQLPELTVETLQRINEESGEDEQRGVSHCLSIVENLLESEPSLAGKFMKFHKLPNWLLRRVRNPVGGQPTAFDFNRLYASEILVVLLQNSAEARESLGAKQGGDAVDKLLRAVAVYRKRDPESSQEEEMAQNLFDALCSLLLVPANKELLGKQQGIELMLRIVKER
;
A
#
# COMPACT_ATOMS: atom_id res chain seq x y z
N MET A 1 -26.53 2.45 -32.90
CA MET A 1 -26.73 1.12 -32.28
C MET A 1 -25.73 0.19 -32.91
N GLU A 2 -24.62 -0.07 -32.23
CA GLU A 2 -23.84 -1.31 -32.39
C GLU A 2 -22.94 -1.38 -31.15
N SER A 3 -23.30 -2.29 -30.25
CA SER A 3 -22.67 -2.51 -28.96
C SER A 3 -21.37 -3.27 -29.13
N ILE A 4 -20.25 -2.67 -28.74
CA ILE A 4 -18.98 -3.38 -28.58
C ILE A 4 -19.08 -4.18 -27.28
N LYS A 5 -19.01 -5.50 -27.43
CA LYS A 5 -19.10 -6.48 -26.34
C LYS A 5 -17.92 -6.33 -25.37
N ALA A 6 -18.27 -6.12 -24.12
CA ALA A 6 -17.40 -6.35 -22.97
C ALA A 6 -17.01 -7.84 -22.85
N GLY A 7 -15.81 -8.07 -22.31
CA GLY A 7 -15.48 -9.31 -21.60
C GLY A 7 -14.64 -10.32 -22.39
N ILE A 8 -13.33 -10.24 -22.23
CA ILE A 8 -12.50 -11.41 -21.90
C ILE A 8 -11.49 -10.93 -20.83
N VAL A 9 -11.97 -10.83 -19.60
CA VAL A 9 -11.10 -11.00 -18.43
C VAL A 9 -10.91 -12.52 -18.33
N PRO A 10 -9.68 -13.05 -18.39
CA PRO A 10 -9.45 -14.46 -18.11
C PRO A 10 -10.03 -14.80 -16.73
N PRO A 11 -10.63 -15.99 -16.53
CA PRO A 11 -11.15 -16.39 -15.23
C PRO A 11 -10.04 -16.22 -14.18
N SER A 12 -10.38 -15.52 -13.10
CA SER A 12 -9.48 -15.17 -12.00
C SER A 12 -8.71 -16.39 -11.49
N LEU A 13 -7.39 -16.39 -11.68
CA LEU A 13 -6.47 -17.40 -11.16
C LEU A 13 -6.48 -17.47 -9.62
N ALA A 14 -6.92 -16.40 -8.94
CA ALA A 14 -6.96 -16.30 -7.48
C ALA A 14 -8.23 -16.87 -6.81
N LYS A 15 -9.34 -17.13 -7.55
CA LYS A 15 -10.62 -17.52 -6.91
C LYS A 15 -10.69 -18.99 -6.47
N ASP A 16 -9.82 -19.85 -7.00
CA ASP A 16 -9.80 -21.29 -6.71
C ASP A 16 -8.71 -21.69 -5.68
N MET A 17 -8.09 -20.73 -5.00
CA MET A 17 -7.05 -20.99 -4.02
C MET A 17 -7.65 -21.34 -2.64
N PRO A 18 -7.17 -22.39 -1.96
CA PRO A 18 -7.58 -22.67 -0.58
C PRO A 18 -7.21 -21.48 0.32
N PRO A 19 -8.04 -21.16 1.32
CA PRO A 19 -7.75 -20.07 2.26
C PRO A 19 -6.40 -20.31 2.94
N ALA A 20 -5.71 -19.23 3.32
CA ALA A 20 -4.55 -19.35 4.17
C ALA A 20 -4.91 -20.18 5.41
N PRO A 21 -4.02 -21.07 5.90
CA PRO A 21 -4.22 -21.70 7.20
C PRO A 21 -4.46 -20.58 8.23
N PRO A 22 -5.38 -20.76 9.20
CA PRO A 22 -5.61 -19.75 10.22
C PRO A 22 -4.27 -19.37 10.85
N GLY A 23 -3.99 -18.07 10.89
CA GLY A 23 -2.82 -17.55 11.59
C GLY A 23 -2.81 -18.18 12.98
N VAL A 24 -1.76 -18.94 13.27
CA VAL A 24 -1.63 -19.58 14.58
C VAL A 24 -1.42 -18.47 15.59
N SER A 25 -2.52 -17.99 16.18
CA SER A 25 -2.47 -17.33 17.47
C SER A 25 -1.91 -18.37 18.44
N GLN A 26 -0.62 -18.25 18.77
CA GLN A 26 0.00 -19.06 19.81
C GLN A 26 -0.59 -18.65 21.17
N GLU A 27 -1.78 -19.13 21.50
CA GLU A 27 -2.13 -19.39 22.90
C GLU A 27 -1.48 -20.72 23.27
N LEU A 28 -0.34 -20.63 23.96
CA LEU A 28 0.39 -21.77 24.51
C LEU A 28 -0.53 -22.55 25.48
N PRO A 29 -0.76 -23.86 25.26
CA PRO A 29 -1.27 -24.72 26.33
C PRO A 29 -0.18 -24.84 27.40
N SER A 30 -0.56 -24.71 28.67
CA SER A 30 0.32 -24.97 29.81
C SER A 30 0.89 -26.40 29.72
N ALA A 31 2.17 -26.51 29.37
CA ALA A 31 2.86 -27.79 29.26
C ALA A 31 3.23 -28.35 30.65
N PRO A 32 3.18 -29.68 30.84
CA PRO A 32 3.64 -30.33 32.05
C PRO A 32 5.18 -30.24 32.16
N VAL A 33 5.65 -30.16 33.40
CA VAL A 33 7.07 -30.06 33.77
C VAL A 33 7.87 -31.21 33.17
N ALA A 34 8.69 -30.91 32.16
CA ALA A 34 9.72 -31.78 31.61
C ALA A 34 11.05 -31.04 31.56
N LEU A 35 12.12 -31.76 31.91
CA LEU A 35 13.47 -31.32 32.23
C LEU A 35 14.05 -30.27 31.26
N ALA A 36 14.54 -29.17 31.84
CA ALA A 36 15.20 -28.08 31.14
C ALA A 36 16.55 -28.52 30.53
N GLU A 37 16.59 -28.66 29.20
CA GLU A 37 17.83 -28.53 28.44
C GLU A 37 18.09 -27.03 28.20
N LYS A 38 19.22 -26.53 28.71
CA LYS A 38 19.67 -25.15 28.49
C LYS A 38 19.90 -24.90 27.00
N LYS A 39 19.15 -23.97 26.41
CA LYS A 39 19.57 -23.29 25.17
C LYS A 39 20.92 -22.60 25.44
N PRO A 40 21.90 -22.64 24.52
CA PRO A 40 23.07 -21.80 24.65
C PRO A 40 22.61 -20.35 24.45
N GLU A 41 22.76 -19.52 25.48
CA GLU A 41 22.71 -18.06 25.34
C GLU A 41 23.80 -17.67 24.34
N LEU A 42 23.42 -17.01 23.25
CA LEU A 42 24.39 -16.36 22.37
C LEU A 42 24.93 -15.14 23.14
N ASP A 43 26.11 -15.31 23.74
CA ASP A 43 26.81 -14.25 24.43
C ASP A 43 27.38 -13.26 23.40
N LEU A 44 26.79 -12.07 23.33
CA LEU A 44 27.20 -10.98 22.44
C LEU A 44 28.65 -10.54 22.69
N ALA A 45 29.23 -10.85 23.87
CA ALA A 45 30.63 -10.59 24.18
C ALA A 45 31.61 -11.62 23.59
N LEU A 46 31.10 -12.70 22.96
CA LEU A 46 31.90 -13.72 22.27
C LEU A 46 31.91 -13.53 20.74
N LEU A 47 31.23 -12.50 20.22
CA LEU A 47 31.38 -12.11 18.83
C LEU A 47 32.77 -11.47 18.66
N PRO A 48 33.60 -11.94 17.73
CA PRO A 48 34.90 -11.34 17.50
C PRO A 48 34.72 -9.88 17.04
N ASP A 49 35.41 -8.95 17.70
CA ASP A 49 35.37 -7.50 17.38
C ASP A 49 35.85 -7.20 15.94
N GLU A 50 36.59 -8.12 15.34
CA GLU A 50 37.07 -8.06 13.96
C GLU A 50 36.58 -9.30 13.19
N ILE A 51 35.76 -9.08 12.17
CA ILE A 51 35.45 -10.09 11.16
C ILE A 51 36.74 -10.27 10.35
N ASP A 52 37.31 -11.46 10.35
CA ASP A 52 38.56 -11.70 9.60
C ASP A 52 38.36 -11.42 8.10
N GLU A 53 39.42 -10.93 7.43
CA GLU A 53 39.36 -10.56 6.00
C GLU A 53 38.93 -11.75 5.14
N GLU A 54 39.16 -12.98 5.59
CA GLU A 54 38.82 -14.22 4.90
C GLU A 54 37.31 -14.53 4.96
N THR A 55 36.63 -14.19 6.07
CA THR A 55 35.18 -14.29 6.24
C THR A 55 34.48 -13.15 5.53
N VAL A 56 35.02 -11.92 5.59
CA VAL A 56 34.54 -10.81 4.76
C VAL A 56 34.64 -11.20 3.28
N LYS A 57 35.78 -11.77 2.86
CA LYS A 57 35.97 -12.23 1.49
C LYS A 57 35.04 -13.38 1.10
N LYS A 58 34.76 -14.34 1.98
CA LYS A 58 33.76 -15.40 1.72
C LYS A 58 32.35 -14.85 1.61
N ILE A 59 31.97 -13.87 2.42
CA ILE A 59 30.67 -13.20 2.33
C ILE A 59 30.56 -12.42 1.02
N LEU A 60 31.64 -11.72 0.62
CA LEU A 60 31.71 -11.02 -0.66
C LEU A 60 31.70 -11.97 -1.86
N ASP A 61 32.44 -13.08 -1.81
CA ASP A 61 32.46 -14.11 -2.86
C ASP A 61 31.08 -14.80 -2.98
N GLN A 62 30.37 -15.03 -1.86
CA GLN A 62 28.99 -15.54 -1.88
C GLN A 62 27.98 -14.51 -2.42
N ALA A 63 28.20 -13.22 -2.17
CA ALA A 63 27.40 -12.13 -2.75
C ALA A 63 27.68 -11.96 -4.26
N ASP A 64 28.91 -12.21 -4.71
CA ASP A 64 29.29 -12.19 -6.13
C ASP A 64 28.76 -13.42 -6.90
N GLU A 65 28.57 -14.57 -6.25
CA GLU A 65 27.88 -15.74 -6.82
C GLU A 65 26.37 -15.53 -7.00
N MET A 66 25.75 -14.62 -6.23
CA MET A 66 24.41 -14.10 -6.50
C MET A 66 24.45 -13.12 -7.67
N HIS A 67 24.75 -13.63 -8.86
CA HIS A 67 24.67 -12.84 -10.08
C HIS A 67 23.21 -12.46 -10.34
N VAL A 68 22.77 -11.33 -9.80
CA VAL A 68 21.43 -10.81 -10.07
C VAL A 68 21.43 -10.36 -11.53
N GLU A 69 20.93 -11.23 -12.40
CA GLU A 69 20.86 -10.97 -13.84
C GLU A 69 20.00 -9.72 -14.09
N VAL A 70 20.69 -8.61 -14.37
CA VAL A 70 20.10 -7.31 -14.68
C VAL A 70 19.09 -7.45 -15.81
N LEU A 71 17.94 -6.81 -15.66
CA LEU A 71 16.92 -6.79 -16.70
C LEU A 71 17.41 -6.00 -17.91
N THR A 72 17.25 -6.60 -19.09
CA THR A 72 17.61 -6.01 -20.38
C THR A 72 16.52 -6.33 -21.38
N GLU A 73 16.44 -5.58 -22.48
CA GLU A 73 15.48 -5.84 -23.56
C GLU A 73 15.55 -7.30 -24.07
N ALA A 74 16.75 -7.90 -24.08
CA ALA A 74 17.00 -9.24 -24.56
C ALA A 74 16.52 -10.36 -23.61
N ASN A 75 16.51 -10.14 -22.29
CA ASN A 75 16.12 -11.14 -21.30
C ASN A 75 14.74 -10.88 -20.66
N LEU A 76 14.16 -9.69 -20.82
CA LEU A 76 12.92 -9.30 -20.15
C LEU A 76 11.77 -10.28 -20.41
N ARG A 77 11.55 -10.69 -21.68
CA ARG A 77 10.51 -11.67 -22.02
C ARG A 77 10.74 -13.04 -21.37
N ARG A 78 12.00 -13.44 -21.19
CA ARG A 78 12.37 -14.67 -20.48
C ARG A 78 12.11 -14.53 -18.98
N ALA A 79 12.44 -13.37 -18.39
CA ALA A 79 12.16 -13.06 -17.00
C ALA A 79 10.64 -13.06 -16.72
N VAL A 80 9.83 -12.41 -17.57
CA VAL A 80 8.36 -12.45 -17.42
C VAL A 80 7.82 -13.88 -17.52
N ALA A 81 8.35 -14.69 -18.45
CA ALA A 81 7.97 -16.11 -18.54
C ALA A 81 8.40 -16.91 -17.29
N GLN A 82 9.47 -16.50 -16.60
CA GLN A 82 9.91 -17.11 -15.35
C GLN A 82 8.97 -16.75 -14.20
N LEU A 83 8.58 -15.48 -14.07
CA LEU A 83 7.53 -15.04 -13.13
C LEU A 83 6.25 -15.86 -13.33
N GLU A 84 5.77 -15.99 -14.57
CA GLU A 84 4.57 -16.78 -14.89
C GLU A 84 4.71 -18.26 -14.44
N ARG A 85 5.90 -18.86 -14.62
CA ARG A 85 6.17 -20.23 -14.17
C ARG A 85 6.15 -20.34 -12.64
N ARG A 86 6.74 -19.38 -11.92
CA ARG A 86 6.74 -19.35 -10.44
C ARG A 86 5.33 -19.24 -9.89
N ILE A 87 4.51 -18.33 -10.45
CA ILE A 87 3.09 -18.17 -10.10
C ILE A 87 2.34 -19.49 -10.30
N LYS A 88 2.46 -20.10 -11.50
CA LYS A 88 1.79 -21.37 -11.82
C LYS A 88 2.25 -22.51 -10.91
N LYS A 89 3.53 -22.57 -10.56
CA LYS A 89 4.10 -23.60 -9.70
C LYS A 89 3.56 -23.49 -8.27
N ASN A 90 3.60 -22.29 -7.69
CA ASN A 90 3.02 -22.05 -6.37
C ASN A 90 1.53 -22.39 -6.33
N GLN A 91 0.76 -21.92 -7.32
CA GLN A 91 -0.66 -22.22 -7.41
C GLN A 91 -0.93 -23.72 -7.51
N GLN A 92 -0.17 -24.46 -8.33
CA GLN A 92 -0.30 -25.90 -8.45
C GLN A 92 0.02 -26.64 -7.15
N ASP A 93 1.07 -26.22 -6.45
CA ASP A 93 1.48 -26.86 -5.19
C ASP A 93 0.45 -26.57 -4.07
N ARG A 94 -0.10 -25.35 -4.01
CA ARG A 94 -1.20 -25.00 -3.09
C ARG A 94 -2.48 -25.79 -3.37
N ILE A 95 -2.81 -26.04 -4.64
CA ILE A 95 -3.98 -26.87 -5.00
C ILE A 95 -3.74 -28.35 -4.67
N ARG A 96 -2.54 -28.87 -4.98
CA ARG A 96 -2.19 -30.28 -4.74
C ARG A 96 -2.04 -30.62 -3.26
N HIS A 97 -1.59 -29.65 -2.47
CA HIS A 97 -1.25 -29.81 -1.06
C HIS A 97 -2.00 -28.78 -0.20
N ALA A 98 -3.31 -28.63 -0.45
CA ALA A 98 -4.15 -27.64 0.24
C ALA A 98 -4.13 -27.79 1.77
N GLU A 99 -4.12 -29.02 2.26
CA GLU A 99 -4.10 -29.36 3.70
C GLU A 99 -2.69 -29.45 4.29
N ASP A 100 -1.64 -29.22 3.49
CA ASP A 100 -0.25 -29.44 3.90
C ASP A 100 0.65 -28.25 3.49
N PRO A 101 0.64 -27.17 4.29
CA PRO A 101 1.40 -25.94 4.00
C PRO A 101 2.88 -26.16 3.74
N GLU A 102 3.51 -27.08 4.47
CA GLU A 102 4.95 -27.34 4.39
C GLU A 102 5.40 -27.73 2.98
N LYS A 103 4.50 -28.32 2.18
CA LYS A 103 4.81 -28.77 0.81
C LYS A 103 4.85 -27.65 -0.23
N TRP A 104 4.24 -26.50 0.03
CA TRP A 104 4.25 -25.36 -0.90
C TRP A 104 5.04 -24.15 -0.41
N ILE A 105 5.52 -24.13 0.85
CA ILE A 105 6.39 -23.06 1.37
C ILE A 105 7.57 -22.78 0.44
N LYS A 106 8.27 -23.82 -0.04
CA LYS A 106 9.41 -23.63 -0.96
C LYS A 106 9.00 -22.90 -2.24
N SER A 107 7.86 -23.27 -2.83
CA SER A 107 7.37 -22.62 -4.05
C SER A 107 6.87 -21.19 -3.79
N GLU A 108 6.51 -20.87 -2.54
CA GLU A 108 6.11 -19.53 -2.11
C GLU A 108 7.32 -18.62 -1.91
N VAL A 109 8.37 -19.10 -1.24
CA VAL A 109 9.65 -18.38 -1.13
C VAL A 109 10.25 -18.12 -2.52
N ASP A 110 10.26 -19.14 -3.38
CA ASP A 110 10.72 -19.01 -4.77
C ASP A 110 9.89 -17.97 -5.59
N LEU A 111 8.64 -17.73 -5.22
CA LEU A 111 7.77 -16.74 -5.86
C LEU A 111 8.04 -15.35 -5.28
N ASP A 112 8.16 -15.23 -3.96
CA ASP A 112 8.52 -13.99 -3.26
C ASP A 112 9.84 -13.41 -3.78
N GLU A 113 10.90 -14.23 -3.86
CA GLU A 113 12.20 -13.82 -4.41
C GLU A 113 12.11 -13.37 -5.88
N GLU A 114 11.26 -14.04 -6.68
CA GLU A 114 11.04 -13.66 -8.07
C GLU A 114 10.27 -12.34 -8.18
N ILE A 115 9.33 -12.03 -7.27
CA ILE A 115 8.63 -10.75 -7.23
C ILE A 115 9.62 -9.62 -6.89
N LYS A 116 10.44 -9.80 -5.85
CA LYS A 116 11.48 -8.86 -5.41
C LYS A 116 12.42 -8.45 -6.54
N ARG A 117 12.75 -9.37 -7.44
CA ARG A 117 13.59 -9.09 -8.62
C ARG A 117 13.02 -7.96 -9.49
N TRP A 118 11.70 -7.81 -9.56
CA TRP A 118 11.07 -6.82 -10.44
C TRP A 118 11.25 -5.37 -9.99
N LYS A 119 11.73 -5.12 -8.77
CA LYS A 119 12.19 -3.80 -8.32
C LYS A 119 13.25 -3.19 -9.26
N GLN A 120 14.09 -4.04 -9.84
CA GLN A 120 15.11 -3.62 -10.81
C GLN A 120 14.54 -2.91 -12.03
N LEU A 121 13.25 -3.11 -12.34
CA LEU A 121 12.61 -2.46 -13.46
C LEU A 121 12.59 -0.93 -13.29
N ALA A 122 12.43 -0.42 -12.06
CA ALA A 122 12.44 1.01 -11.76
C ALA A 122 13.76 1.69 -12.13
N ALA A 123 14.88 0.94 -12.14
CA ALA A 123 16.19 1.47 -12.55
C ALA A 123 16.35 1.64 -14.08
N ASP A 124 15.45 1.07 -14.89
CA ASP A 124 15.47 1.24 -16.36
C ASP A 124 14.05 1.45 -16.92
N PRO A 125 13.52 2.69 -16.84
CA PRO A 125 12.18 3.04 -17.35
C PRO A 125 12.00 2.76 -18.84
N ALA A 126 13.08 2.62 -19.63
CA ALA A 126 12.98 2.28 -21.05
C ALA A 126 12.40 0.88 -21.29
N LEU A 127 12.44 0.00 -20.29
CA LEU A 127 11.91 -1.37 -20.35
C LEU A 127 10.41 -1.46 -20.09
N TYR A 128 9.77 -0.41 -19.56
CA TYR A 128 8.35 -0.41 -19.17
C TYR A 128 7.40 -0.80 -20.33
N PRO A 129 7.54 -0.23 -21.56
CA PRO A 129 6.70 -0.64 -22.67
C PRO A 129 6.78 -2.14 -22.96
N LEU A 130 7.99 -2.70 -22.97
CA LEU A 130 8.21 -4.12 -23.24
C LEU A 130 7.70 -5.00 -22.10
N PHE A 131 7.84 -4.56 -20.84
CA PHE A 131 7.31 -5.26 -19.67
C PHE A 131 5.78 -5.39 -19.74
N ILE A 132 5.09 -4.30 -20.06
CA ILE A 132 3.63 -4.27 -20.23
C ILE A 132 3.22 -5.13 -21.44
N GLU A 133 3.91 -5.01 -22.58
CA GLU A 133 3.65 -5.82 -23.78
C GLU A 133 3.83 -7.33 -23.51
N ALA A 134 4.83 -7.69 -22.71
CA ALA A 134 5.10 -9.06 -22.29
C ALA A 134 4.10 -9.58 -21.24
N ARG A 135 3.12 -8.77 -20.82
CA ARG A 135 2.11 -9.07 -19.77
C ARG A 135 2.68 -9.18 -18.36
N GLY A 136 3.85 -8.59 -18.11
CA GLY A 136 4.45 -8.60 -16.77
C GLY A 136 3.59 -7.86 -15.73
N LEU A 137 3.06 -6.69 -16.10
CA LEU A 137 2.16 -5.92 -15.23
C LEU A 137 0.91 -6.72 -14.85
N GLU A 138 0.29 -7.42 -15.81
CA GLU A 138 -0.88 -8.25 -15.56
C GLU A 138 -0.58 -9.38 -14.56
N LEU A 139 0.60 -10.00 -14.65
CA LEU A 139 1.03 -11.06 -13.73
C LEU A 139 1.23 -10.53 -12.31
N LEU A 140 1.92 -9.39 -12.14
CA LEU A 140 2.08 -8.75 -10.83
C LEU A 140 0.71 -8.39 -10.23
N LEU A 141 -0.15 -7.71 -10.99
CA LEU A 141 -1.48 -7.33 -10.52
C LEU A 141 -2.35 -8.53 -10.13
N SER A 142 -2.17 -9.69 -10.80
CA SER A 142 -2.90 -10.91 -10.45
C SER A 142 -2.58 -11.42 -9.04
N LEU A 143 -1.37 -11.13 -8.53
CA LEU A 143 -0.89 -11.53 -7.22
C LEU A 143 -1.39 -10.64 -6.08
N LEU A 144 -1.96 -9.47 -6.37
CA LEU A 144 -2.61 -8.64 -5.35
C LEU A 144 -3.81 -9.35 -4.70
N ASN A 145 -4.36 -10.40 -5.31
CA ASN A 145 -5.43 -11.23 -4.72
C ASN A 145 -4.93 -12.56 -4.15
N HIS A 146 -3.62 -12.71 -3.96
CA HIS A 146 -3.02 -13.93 -3.44
C HIS A 146 -3.48 -14.22 -2.01
N SER A 147 -3.61 -15.49 -1.62
CA SER A 147 -4.10 -15.85 -0.28
C SER A 147 -3.08 -15.56 0.84
N ASN A 148 -1.78 -15.55 0.52
CA ASN A 148 -0.75 -15.05 1.44
C ASN A 148 -0.63 -13.52 1.27
N GLN A 149 -0.83 -12.78 2.37
CA GLN A 149 -0.72 -11.32 2.43
C GLN A 149 0.71 -10.84 2.18
N ASP A 150 1.74 -11.58 2.57
CA ASP A 150 3.15 -11.20 2.35
C ASP A 150 3.45 -11.01 0.86
N ILE A 151 2.93 -11.92 0.02
CA ILE A 151 3.01 -11.82 -1.43
C ILE A 151 2.27 -10.58 -1.96
N GLN A 152 1.12 -10.23 -1.37
CA GLN A 152 0.41 -9.00 -1.75
C GLN A 152 1.22 -7.75 -1.40
N LEU A 153 1.85 -7.74 -0.22
CA LEU A 153 2.68 -6.63 0.26
C LEU A 153 3.91 -6.44 -0.61
N GLU A 154 4.60 -7.52 -0.98
CA GLU A 154 5.78 -7.48 -1.85
C GLU A 154 5.42 -6.96 -3.26
N VAL A 155 4.28 -7.37 -3.80
CA VAL A 155 3.80 -6.84 -5.09
C VAL A 155 3.49 -5.34 -5.00
N ILE A 156 2.89 -4.89 -3.89
CA ILE A 156 2.61 -3.47 -3.67
C ILE A 156 3.92 -2.66 -3.54
N ASP A 157 4.93 -3.20 -2.89
CA ASP A 157 6.25 -2.58 -2.78
C ASP A 157 6.90 -2.39 -4.16
N VAL A 158 6.92 -3.44 -4.99
CA VAL A 158 7.37 -3.34 -6.40
C VAL A 158 6.56 -2.32 -7.19
N LEU A 159 5.23 -2.30 -7.01
CA LEU A 159 4.36 -1.35 -7.74
C LEU A 159 4.54 0.09 -7.26
N ALA A 160 4.93 0.32 -6.00
CA ALA A 160 5.24 1.65 -5.49
C ALA A 160 6.48 2.22 -6.20
N GLU A 161 7.56 1.44 -6.29
CA GLU A 161 8.76 1.83 -7.07
C GLU A 161 8.44 2.00 -8.56
N PHE A 162 7.61 1.12 -9.13
CA PHE A 162 7.22 1.18 -10.54
C PHE A 162 6.38 2.42 -10.89
N THR A 163 5.63 2.95 -9.92
CA THR A 163 4.74 4.09 -10.16
C THR A 163 5.35 5.42 -9.77
N ASP A 164 6.55 5.45 -9.21
CA ASP A 164 7.28 6.67 -8.84
C ASP A 164 7.20 7.72 -9.95
N ALA A 165 6.81 8.95 -9.59
CA ALA A 165 6.47 9.99 -10.56
C ALA A 165 7.69 10.42 -11.38
N ASP A 166 8.86 10.51 -10.76
CA ASP A 166 10.12 10.82 -11.43
C ASP A 166 10.51 9.71 -12.41
N THR A 167 10.43 8.45 -11.96
CA THR A 167 10.69 7.26 -12.77
C THR A 167 9.76 7.16 -13.99
N LEU A 168 8.46 7.42 -13.80
CA LEU A 168 7.49 7.44 -14.90
C LEU A 168 7.79 8.58 -15.89
N ALA A 169 8.22 9.75 -15.41
CA ALA A 169 8.56 10.89 -16.26
C ALA A 169 9.78 10.62 -17.16
N GLU A 170 10.69 9.74 -16.75
CA GLU A 170 11.84 9.29 -17.56
C GLU A 170 11.47 8.34 -18.70
N CYS A 171 10.27 7.76 -18.70
CA CYS A 171 9.80 6.92 -19.80
C CYS A 171 9.75 7.71 -21.12
N LYS A 172 9.97 7.04 -22.25
CA LYS A 172 9.90 7.69 -23.58
C LYS A 172 8.51 8.30 -23.86
N ASN A 173 7.45 7.62 -23.42
CA ASN A 173 6.05 8.04 -23.55
C ASN A 173 5.33 7.90 -22.18
N PRO A 174 5.57 8.80 -21.21
CA PRO A 174 5.03 8.66 -19.84
C PRO A 174 3.50 8.52 -19.79
N GLN A 175 2.80 9.34 -20.57
CA GLN A 175 1.34 9.29 -20.65
C GLN A 175 0.81 7.95 -21.17
N GLU A 176 1.52 7.32 -22.11
CA GLU A 176 1.09 6.02 -22.65
C GLU A 176 1.22 4.92 -21.59
N ILE A 177 2.31 4.94 -20.82
CA ILE A 177 2.52 4.05 -19.68
C ILE A 177 1.45 4.27 -18.61
N LEU A 178 1.19 5.52 -18.24
CA LEU A 178 0.15 5.85 -17.27
C LEU A 178 -1.23 5.36 -17.73
N ASN A 179 -1.59 5.58 -19.00
CA ASN A 179 -2.84 5.08 -19.56
C ASN A 179 -2.92 3.56 -19.45
N LYS A 180 -1.81 2.83 -19.71
CA LYS A 180 -1.76 1.37 -19.54
C LYS A 180 -1.96 0.96 -18.09
N LEU A 181 -1.34 1.63 -17.13
CA LEU A 181 -1.55 1.36 -15.71
C LEU A 181 -3.03 1.49 -15.31
N VAL A 182 -3.68 2.55 -15.78
CA VAL A 182 -5.11 2.79 -15.54
C VAL A 182 -6.00 1.78 -16.26
N GLU A 183 -5.68 1.42 -17.51
CA GLU A 183 -6.38 0.38 -18.29
C GLU A 183 -6.31 -0.99 -17.61
N HIS A 184 -5.18 -1.30 -16.98
CA HIS A 184 -4.96 -2.53 -16.22
C HIS A 184 -5.58 -2.51 -14.81
N GLN A 185 -6.34 -1.48 -14.45
CA GLN A 185 -7.04 -1.33 -13.17
C GLN A 185 -6.10 -1.25 -11.95
N LEU A 186 -4.87 -0.76 -12.12
CA LEU A 186 -3.96 -0.53 -10.99
C LEU A 186 -4.61 0.36 -9.90
N PRO A 187 -5.26 1.50 -10.21
CA PRO A 187 -5.89 2.34 -9.19
C PRO A 187 -6.93 1.59 -8.35
N GLU A 188 -7.79 0.80 -8.99
CA GLU A 188 -8.82 0.00 -8.36
C GLU A 188 -8.22 -1.07 -7.43
N LEU A 189 -7.23 -1.82 -7.95
CA LEU A 189 -6.58 -2.92 -7.21
C LEU A 189 -5.78 -2.41 -6.01
N THR A 190 -5.10 -1.27 -6.12
CA THR A 190 -4.40 -0.62 -5.00
C THR A 190 -5.38 -0.27 -3.88
N VAL A 191 -6.53 0.34 -4.21
CA VAL A 191 -7.55 0.69 -3.22
C VAL A 191 -8.17 -0.55 -2.58
N GLU A 192 -8.36 -1.64 -3.33
CA GLU A 192 -8.87 -2.89 -2.79
C GLU A 192 -7.87 -3.56 -1.84
N THR A 193 -6.58 -3.54 -2.16
CA THR A 193 -5.51 -4.06 -1.31
C THR A 193 -5.36 -3.23 -0.03
N LEU A 194 -5.32 -1.89 -0.14
CA LEU A 194 -5.29 -0.96 1.00
C LEU A 194 -6.36 -1.27 2.06
N GLN A 195 -7.54 -1.70 1.63
CA GLN A 195 -8.63 -2.04 2.54
C GLN A 195 -8.51 -3.38 3.25
N ARG A 196 -7.72 -4.31 2.71
CA ARG A 196 -7.51 -5.64 3.29
C ARG A 196 -6.36 -5.66 4.27
N ILE A 197 -5.41 -4.74 4.14
CA ILE A 197 -4.27 -4.63 5.04
C ILE A 197 -4.74 -4.22 6.44
N ASN A 198 -4.34 -4.98 7.44
CA ASN A 198 -4.55 -4.66 8.85
C ASN A 198 -3.27 -4.06 9.44
N GLU A 199 -3.19 -2.74 9.55
CA GLU A 199 -2.01 -2.02 10.09
C GLU A 199 -1.68 -2.39 11.56
N GLU A 200 -2.62 -2.99 12.29
CA GLU A 200 -2.39 -3.46 13.66
C GLU A 200 -1.61 -4.80 13.71
N SER A 201 -1.46 -5.49 12.58
CA SER A 201 -0.77 -6.79 12.51
C SER A 201 0.74 -6.68 12.70
N GLY A 202 1.38 -5.61 12.22
CA GLY A 202 2.83 -5.49 12.24
C GLY A 202 3.38 -4.34 11.42
N GLU A 203 4.70 -4.19 11.42
CA GLU A 203 5.40 -3.16 10.66
C GLU A 203 5.28 -3.35 9.15
N ASP A 204 5.23 -4.60 8.67
CA ASP A 204 5.13 -4.90 7.24
C ASP A 204 3.77 -4.48 6.68
N GLU A 205 2.68 -4.66 7.43
CA GLU A 205 1.38 -4.11 7.05
C GLU A 205 1.34 -2.58 7.07
N GLN A 206 2.01 -1.95 8.03
CA GLN A 206 2.13 -0.49 8.05
C GLN A 206 2.85 0.02 6.81
N ARG A 207 3.98 -0.62 6.43
CA ARG A 207 4.69 -0.31 5.18
C ARG A 207 3.82 -0.56 3.95
N GLY A 208 3.06 -1.65 3.93
CA GLY A 208 2.09 -1.96 2.88
C GLY A 208 1.06 -0.85 2.66
N VAL A 209 0.55 -0.26 3.74
CA VAL A 209 -0.33 0.92 3.66
C VAL A 209 0.43 2.11 3.10
N SER A 210 1.65 2.40 3.56
CA SER A 210 2.47 3.49 3.01
C SER A 210 2.66 3.35 1.51
N HIS A 211 3.02 2.15 1.04
CA HIS A 211 3.21 1.88 -0.39
C HIS A 211 1.91 2.01 -1.18
N CYS A 212 0.77 1.57 -0.65
CA CYS A 212 -0.53 1.80 -1.29
C CYS A 212 -0.85 3.30 -1.43
N LEU A 213 -0.56 4.10 -0.40
CA LEU A 213 -0.76 5.55 -0.44
C LEU A 213 0.19 6.23 -1.42
N SER A 214 1.45 5.77 -1.49
CA SER A 214 2.44 6.23 -2.46
C SER A 214 2.03 5.95 -3.90
N ILE A 215 1.51 4.75 -4.21
CA ILE A 215 0.97 4.49 -5.55
C ILE A 215 -0.17 5.46 -5.89
N VAL A 216 -1.04 5.78 -4.93
CA VAL A 216 -2.12 6.76 -5.16
C VAL A 216 -1.55 8.17 -5.37
N GLU A 217 -0.56 8.58 -4.58
CA GLU A 217 0.14 9.86 -4.73
C GLU A 217 0.80 9.98 -6.10
N ASN A 218 1.65 9.04 -6.47
CA ASN A 218 2.44 9.12 -7.69
C ASN A 218 1.54 9.18 -8.95
N LEU A 219 0.42 8.45 -8.92
CA LEU A 219 -0.59 8.51 -9.99
C LEU A 219 -1.31 9.87 -10.04
N LEU A 220 -1.59 10.49 -8.90
CA LEU A 220 -2.20 11.82 -8.81
C LEU A 220 -1.23 12.93 -9.21
N GLU A 221 0.05 12.80 -8.86
CA GLU A 221 1.11 13.72 -9.28
C GLU A 221 1.29 13.67 -10.81
N SER A 222 1.33 12.46 -11.38
CA SER A 222 1.43 12.26 -12.82
C SER A 222 0.19 12.74 -13.58
N GLU A 223 -1.01 12.55 -13.02
CA GLU A 223 -2.28 12.93 -13.63
C GLU A 223 -3.32 13.37 -12.59
N PRO A 224 -3.36 14.68 -12.26
CA PRO A 224 -4.27 15.21 -11.24
C PRO A 224 -5.76 14.96 -11.55
N SER A 225 -6.13 14.77 -12.82
CA SER A 225 -7.50 14.47 -13.22
C SER A 225 -8.01 13.12 -12.69
N LEU A 226 -7.11 12.20 -12.29
CA LEU A 226 -7.46 10.94 -11.64
C LEU A 226 -8.11 11.13 -10.26
N ALA A 227 -7.99 12.31 -9.63
CA ALA A 227 -8.67 12.61 -8.38
C ALA A 227 -10.18 12.33 -8.45
N GLY A 228 -10.82 12.70 -9.57
CA GLY A 228 -12.24 12.41 -9.79
C GLY A 228 -12.54 10.91 -9.86
N LYS A 229 -11.63 10.09 -10.41
CA LYS A 229 -11.74 8.63 -10.49
C LYS A 229 -11.57 7.99 -9.12
N PHE A 230 -10.50 8.33 -8.39
CA PHE A 230 -10.26 7.84 -7.02
C PHE A 230 -11.42 8.16 -6.07
N MET A 231 -12.02 9.34 -6.24
CA MET A 231 -13.16 9.78 -5.43
C MET A 231 -14.45 8.99 -5.69
N LYS A 232 -14.58 8.35 -6.87
CA LYS A 232 -15.69 7.44 -7.18
C LYS A 232 -15.49 6.06 -6.56
N PHE A 233 -14.27 5.68 -6.18
CA PHE A 233 -14.02 4.51 -5.37
C PHE A 233 -14.42 4.80 -3.93
N HIS A 234 -15.73 4.75 -3.61
CA HIS A 234 -16.28 5.09 -2.29
C HIS A 234 -15.53 4.49 -1.09
N LYS A 235 -14.84 3.38 -1.33
CA LYS A 235 -13.92 2.67 -0.45
C LYS A 235 -12.72 3.48 0.03
N LEU A 236 -12.06 4.26 -0.85
CA LEU A 236 -10.86 5.04 -0.52
C LEU A 236 -11.17 6.29 0.33
N PRO A 237 -12.09 7.20 -0.05
CA PRO A 237 -12.36 8.38 0.77
C PRO A 237 -12.89 8.03 2.16
N ASN A 238 -13.67 6.94 2.27
CA ASN A 238 -14.12 6.42 3.56
C ASN A 238 -12.98 5.81 4.39
N TRP A 239 -11.98 5.21 3.74
CA TRP A 239 -10.79 4.74 4.41
C TRP A 239 -9.97 5.92 4.94
N LEU A 240 -9.67 6.92 4.10
CA LEU A 240 -8.90 8.12 4.47
C LEU A 240 -9.56 8.87 5.64
N LEU A 241 -10.86 9.18 5.54
CA LEU A 241 -11.60 9.89 6.60
C LEU A 241 -11.65 9.12 7.93
N ARG A 242 -11.64 7.78 7.89
CA ARG A 242 -11.52 6.97 9.11
C ARG A 242 -10.10 7.00 9.65
N ARG A 243 -9.10 6.92 8.77
CA ARG A 243 -7.69 6.86 9.13
C ARG A 243 -7.19 8.15 9.78
N VAL A 244 -7.50 9.31 9.20
CA VAL A 244 -7.11 10.61 9.78
C VAL A 244 -7.73 10.87 11.16
N ARG A 245 -8.88 10.24 11.43
CA ARG A 245 -9.59 10.35 12.71
C ARG A 245 -9.09 9.37 13.77
N ASN A 246 -8.71 8.16 13.36
CA ASN A 246 -8.38 7.07 14.26
C ASN A 246 -6.88 6.71 14.11
N PRO A 247 -6.03 7.03 15.11
CA PRO A 247 -4.64 6.59 15.11
C PRO A 247 -4.55 5.07 15.28
N VAL A 248 -3.48 4.46 14.76
CA VAL A 248 -3.16 3.05 15.05
C VAL A 248 -2.82 2.93 16.54
N GLY A 249 -3.29 1.85 17.19
CA GLY A 249 -3.08 1.63 18.62
C GLY A 249 -3.91 2.53 19.56
N GLY A 250 -4.79 3.37 19.02
CA GLY A 250 -5.77 4.13 19.79
C GLY A 250 -5.23 5.30 20.62
N GLN A 251 -3.95 5.65 20.48
CA GLN A 251 -3.32 6.79 21.14
C GLN A 251 -3.32 8.03 20.21
N PRO A 252 -4.14 9.07 20.47
CA PRO A 252 -4.29 10.23 19.57
C PRO A 252 -3.02 11.04 19.31
N THR A 253 -2.07 10.96 20.23
CA THR A 253 -0.83 11.76 20.27
C THR A 253 0.40 10.97 19.84
N ALA A 254 0.29 9.66 19.60
CA ALA A 254 1.39 8.89 19.08
C ALA A 254 1.68 9.30 17.63
N PHE A 255 2.96 9.43 17.28
CA PHE A 255 3.34 9.66 15.90
C PHE A 255 2.89 8.47 15.06
N ASP A 256 2.17 8.79 13.98
CA ASP A 256 1.55 7.83 13.10
C ASP A 256 1.73 8.35 11.67
N PHE A 257 2.78 7.85 11.01
CA PHE A 257 3.16 8.28 9.66
C PHE A 257 2.03 8.11 8.65
N ASN A 258 1.38 6.94 8.65
CA ASN A 258 0.27 6.64 7.73
C ASN A 258 -0.95 7.52 7.99
N ARG A 259 -1.14 8.01 9.22
CA ARG A 259 -2.19 9.00 9.52
C ARG A 259 -1.90 10.36 8.89
N LEU A 260 -0.67 10.82 9.01
CA LEU A 260 -0.20 12.04 8.37
C LEU A 260 -0.31 11.91 6.85
N TYR A 261 0.19 10.82 6.29
CA TYR A 261 0.16 10.59 4.85
C TYR A 261 -1.29 10.51 4.31
N ALA A 262 -2.18 9.82 5.02
CA ALA A 262 -3.61 9.79 4.67
C ALA A 262 -4.26 11.19 4.68
N SER A 263 -3.77 12.13 5.52
CA SER A 263 -4.26 13.51 5.55
C SER A 263 -3.81 14.30 4.32
N GLU A 264 -2.60 14.06 3.82
CA GLU A 264 -2.05 14.68 2.60
C GLU A 264 -2.81 14.21 1.36
N ILE A 265 -2.98 12.89 1.20
CA ILE A 265 -3.75 12.31 0.09
C ILE A 265 -5.19 12.85 0.08
N LEU A 266 -5.82 13.00 1.26
CA LEU A 266 -7.16 13.57 1.36
C LEU A 266 -7.21 15.03 0.84
N VAL A 267 -6.20 15.84 1.18
CA VAL A 267 -6.09 17.22 0.70
C VAL A 267 -5.92 17.24 -0.81
N VAL A 268 -5.00 16.44 -1.37
CA VAL A 268 -4.75 16.36 -2.81
C VAL A 268 -6.02 15.99 -3.58
N LEU A 269 -6.78 14.98 -3.11
CA LEU A 269 -8.03 14.56 -3.73
C LEU A 269 -9.10 15.67 -3.72
N LEU A 270 -9.24 16.39 -2.60
CA LEU A 270 -10.23 17.47 -2.45
C LEU A 270 -9.88 18.71 -3.28
N GLN A 271 -8.60 19.06 -3.36
CA GLN A 271 -8.12 20.20 -4.15
C GLN A 271 -8.34 19.95 -5.65
N ASN A 272 -8.06 18.72 -6.11
CA ASN A 272 -8.12 18.36 -7.53
C ASN A 272 -9.50 17.89 -8.02
N SER A 273 -10.54 17.88 -7.17
CA SER A 273 -11.88 17.45 -7.58
C SER A 273 -13.02 18.26 -6.96
N ALA A 274 -13.67 19.10 -7.77
CA ALA A 274 -14.90 19.81 -7.38
C ALA A 274 -16.07 18.86 -7.12
N GLU A 275 -16.24 17.86 -7.98
CA GLU A 275 -17.25 16.80 -7.83
C GLU A 275 -17.05 16.02 -6.51
N ALA A 276 -15.81 15.81 -6.09
CA ALA A 276 -15.50 15.18 -4.81
C ALA A 276 -15.96 16.03 -3.63
N ARG A 277 -15.71 17.34 -3.64
CA ARG A 277 -16.12 18.25 -2.58
C ARG A 277 -17.65 18.27 -2.39
N GLU A 278 -18.39 18.21 -3.49
CA GLU A 278 -19.86 18.12 -3.45
C GLU A 278 -20.32 16.75 -2.95
N SER A 279 -19.79 15.67 -3.52
CA SER A 279 -20.26 14.31 -3.25
C SER A 279 -19.90 13.81 -1.85
N LEU A 280 -18.70 14.11 -1.34
CA LEU A 280 -18.29 13.82 0.04
C LEU A 280 -19.07 14.59 1.09
N GLY A 281 -19.46 15.82 0.75
CA GLY A 281 -20.23 16.68 1.63
C GLY A 281 -21.71 16.31 1.70
N ALA A 282 -22.34 15.95 0.57
CA ALA A 282 -23.80 15.99 0.43
C ALA A 282 -24.58 14.67 0.65
N LYS A 283 -23.97 13.47 0.67
CA LYS A 283 -24.74 12.19 0.64
C LYS A 283 -24.51 11.25 1.83
N GLN A 284 -25.55 10.45 2.13
CA GLN A 284 -25.53 9.31 3.08
C GLN A 284 -24.33 8.39 2.77
N GLY A 285 -23.48 8.22 3.78
CA GLY A 285 -22.12 7.63 3.67
C GLY A 285 -21.15 8.25 4.67
N GLY A 286 -21.49 9.45 5.19
CA GLY A 286 -20.96 9.97 6.44
C GLY A 286 -20.05 11.18 6.26
N ASP A 287 -20.69 12.33 6.07
CA ASP A 287 -20.36 13.61 6.70
C ASP A 287 -18.86 13.91 6.86
N ALA A 288 -18.18 14.14 5.72
CA ALA A 288 -16.77 14.50 5.72
C ALA A 288 -16.50 15.76 6.57
N VAL A 289 -17.46 16.70 6.62
CA VAL A 289 -17.40 17.89 7.48
C VAL A 289 -17.39 17.48 8.95
N ASP A 290 -18.32 16.64 9.42
CA ASP A 290 -18.35 16.18 10.83
C ASP A 290 -17.11 15.38 11.19
N LYS A 291 -16.66 14.48 10.30
CA LYS A 291 -15.46 13.66 10.55
C LYS A 291 -14.21 14.53 10.69
N LEU A 292 -14.03 15.54 9.83
CA LEU A 292 -12.92 16.47 9.92
C LEU A 292 -13.05 17.40 11.14
N LEU A 293 -14.25 17.89 11.46
CA LEU A 293 -14.50 18.67 12.67
C LEU A 293 -14.12 17.90 13.93
N ARG A 294 -14.48 16.61 14.01
CA ARG A 294 -14.07 15.74 15.12
C ARG A 294 -12.58 15.49 15.15
N ALA A 295 -11.93 15.37 13.98
CA ALA A 295 -10.48 15.20 13.90
C ALA A 295 -9.75 16.44 14.43
N VAL A 296 -10.17 17.66 14.06
CA VAL A 296 -9.55 18.90 14.56
C VAL A 296 -9.98 19.28 15.98
N ALA A 297 -11.05 18.68 16.51
CA ALA A 297 -11.54 19.01 17.85
C ALA A 297 -10.54 18.68 18.98
N VAL A 298 -9.56 17.82 18.72
CA VAL A 298 -8.47 17.52 19.66
C VAL A 298 -7.62 18.75 19.97
N TYR A 299 -7.50 19.67 19.01
CA TYR A 299 -6.72 20.92 19.12
C TYR A 299 -7.51 22.06 19.79
N ARG A 300 -8.68 21.77 20.35
CA ARG A 300 -9.45 22.77 21.10
C ARG A 300 -8.73 23.21 22.37
N LYS A 301 -8.07 22.26 23.05
CA LYS A 301 -7.51 22.43 24.40
C LYS A 301 -5.98 22.32 24.47
N ARG A 302 -5.35 22.03 23.34
CA ARG A 302 -3.89 21.87 23.24
C ARG A 302 -3.43 22.24 21.84
N ASP A 303 -2.22 22.74 21.74
CA ASP A 303 -1.52 22.89 20.48
C ASP A 303 -0.87 21.55 20.06
N PRO A 304 -0.54 21.36 18.77
CA PRO A 304 0.32 20.29 18.31
C PRO A 304 1.66 20.26 19.09
N GLU A 305 2.13 19.06 19.43
CA GLU A 305 3.35 18.87 20.23
C GLU A 305 4.60 18.65 19.37
N SER A 306 4.43 18.27 18.10
CA SER A 306 5.52 18.04 17.14
C SER A 306 5.26 18.70 15.80
N SER A 307 6.30 18.85 14.97
CA SER A 307 6.18 19.39 13.61
C SER A 307 5.29 18.52 12.73
N GLN A 308 5.35 17.20 12.90
CA GLN A 308 4.49 16.26 12.16
C GLN A 308 3.02 16.37 12.58
N GLU A 309 2.77 16.61 13.87
CA GLU A 309 1.40 16.85 14.34
C GLU A 309 0.87 18.20 13.85
N GLU A 310 1.73 19.22 13.77
CA GLU A 310 1.39 20.52 13.20
C GLU A 310 1.02 20.40 11.72
N GLU A 311 1.82 19.67 10.93
CA GLU A 311 1.55 19.38 9.52
C GLU A 311 0.23 18.63 9.34
N MET A 312 -0.02 17.58 10.13
CA MET A 312 -1.30 16.87 10.09
C MET A 312 -2.46 17.80 10.44
N ALA A 313 -2.31 18.68 11.44
CA ALA A 313 -3.34 19.65 11.79
C ALA A 313 -3.62 20.62 10.64
N GLN A 314 -2.57 21.12 9.97
CA GLN A 314 -2.69 21.96 8.79
C GLN A 314 -3.45 21.24 7.67
N ASN A 315 -3.07 20.00 7.34
CA ASN A 315 -3.75 19.18 6.34
C ASN A 315 -5.25 18.98 6.65
N LEU A 316 -5.61 18.76 7.91
CA LEU A 316 -7.01 18.64 8.33
C LEU A 316 -7.80 19.94 8.13
N PHE A 317 -7.20 21.09 8.46
CA PHE A 317 -7.81 22.38 8.21
C PHE A 317 -7.91 22.69 6.71
N ASP A 318 -6.91 22.34 5.91
CA ASP A 318 -6.93 22.53 4.46
C ASP A 318 -7.98 21.67 3.77
N ALA A 319 -8.15 20.42 4.22
CA ALA A 319 -9.23 19.55 3.79
C ALA A 319 -10.61 20.15 4.13
N LEU A 320 -10.78 20.68 5.35
CA LEU A 320 -12.02 21.34 5.77
C LEU A 320 -12.29 22.60 4.93
N CYS A 321 -11.30 23.46 4.74
CA CYS A 321 -11.38 24.65 3.90
C CYS A 321 -11.77 24.29 2.45
N SER A 322 -11.16 23.23 1.91
CA SER A 322 -11.47 22.73 0.56
C SER A 322 -12.93 22.29 0.45
N LEU A 323 -13.47 21.56 1.44
CA LEU A 323 -14.89 21.20 1.48
C LEU A 323 -15.79 22.42 1.55
N LEU A 324 -15.41 23.46 2.31
CA LEU A 324 -16.19 24.68 2.49
C LEU A 324 -16.23 25.57 1.24
N LEU A 325 -15.49 25.26 0.18
CA LEU A 325 -15.68 25.90 -1.13
C LEU A 325 -17.07 25.60 -1.72
N VAL A 326 -17.72 24.51 -1.29
CA VAL A 326 -19.09 24.16 -1.67
C VAL A 326 -20.10 24.80 -0.70
N PRO A 327 -21.08 25.60 -1.19
CA PRO A 327 -22.04 26.29 -0.32
C PRO A 327 -22.84 25.36 0.61
N ALA A 328 -23.26 24.18 0.14
CA ALA A 328 -23.98 23.21 0.94
C ALA A 328 -23.17 22.74 2.17
N ASN A 329 -21.85 22.63 2.04
CA ASN A 329 -20.97 22.21 3.13
C ASN A 329 -20.82 23.31 4.20
N LYS A 330 -20.99 24.58 3.84
CA LYS A 330 -21.03 25.69 4.82
C LYS A 330 -22.26 25.59 5.72
N GLU A 331 -23.41 25.22 5.16
CA GLU A 331 -24.62 24.98 5.96
C GLU A 331 -24.44 23.78 6.90
N LEU A 332 -23.78 22.71 6.43
CA LEU A 332 -23.47 21.54 7.25
C LEU A 332 -22.53 21.89 8.41
N LEU A 333 -21.49 22.68 8.16
CA LEU A 333 -20.59 23.20 9.19
C LEU A 333 -21.36 23.90 10.31
N GLY A 334 -22.30 24.78 9.94
CA GLY A 334 -23.16 25.47 10.91
C GLY A 334 -24.05 24.51 11.70
N LYS A 335 -24.67 23.52 11.04
CA LYS A 335 -25.52 22.51 11.69
C LYS A 335 -24.74 21.62 12.67
N GLN A 336 -23.44 21.42 12.44
CA GLN A 336 -22.57 20.58 13.27
C GLN A 336 -21.80 21.36 14.34
N GLN A 337 -22.17 22.60 14.61
CA GLN A 337 -21.47 23.47 15.58
C GLN A 337 -19.98 23.71 15.22
N GLY A 338 -19.65 23.63 13.93
CA GLY A 338 -18.28 23.83 13.46
C GLY A 338 -17.78 25.25 13.73
N ILE A 339 -18.64 26.26 13.61
CA ILE A 339 -18.29 27.66 13.90
C ILE A 339 -17.91 27.82 15.38
N GLU A 340 -18.69 27.22 16.28
CA GLU A 340 -18.46 27.23 17.72
C GLU A 340 -17.16 26.50 18.08
N LEU A 341 -16.84 25.41 17.39
CA LEU A 341 -15.56 24.72 17.56
C LEU A 341 -14.39 25.63 17.16
N MET A 342 -14.44 26.26 15.98
CA MET A 342 -13.40 27.20 15.53
C MET A 342 -13.21 28.36 16.50
N LEU A 343 -14.31 28.93 17.01
CA LEU A 343 -14.26 29.99 18.02
C LEU A 343 -13.60 29.53 19.32
N ARG A 344 -13.80 28.28 19.75
CA ARG A 344 -13.13 27.74 20.94
C ARG A 344 -11.63 27.53 20.70
N ILE A 345 -11.26 26.99 19.55
CA ILE A 345 -9.84 26.80 19.17
C ILE A 345 -9.10 28.14 19.16
N VAL A 346 -9.71 29.21 18.62
CA VAL A 346 -9.09 30.54 18.57
C VAL A 346 -9.07 31.23 19.94
N LYS A 347 -10.09 31.02 20.80
CA LYS A 347 -10.22 31.69 22.11
C LYS A 347 -9.44 31.04 23.25
N GLU A 348 -9.10 29.75 23.14
CA GLU A 348 -8.24 29.07 24.12
C GLU A 348 -6.74 29.41 23.94
N ARG A 349 -6.41 30.38 23.06
CA ARG A 349 -5.09 31.00 22.91
C ARG A 349 -4.88 32.20 23.82
#